data_AF-A0A1G6RDJ3-F1
#
_entry.id   AF-A0A1G6RDJ3-F1
#
_cell.length_a   1.000
_cell.length_b   1.000
_cell.length_c   1.000
_cell.angle_alpha   90.00
_cell.angle_beta   90.00
_cell.angle_gamma   90.00
#
_symmetry.space_group_name_H-M   'P 1'
#
loop_
_entity.id
_entity.type
_entity.pdbx_description
1 polymer ?
#
loop_
_entity_poly.entity_id
_entity_poly.type
_entity_poly.pdbx_seq_one_letter_code
_entity_poly.pdbx_strand_id
1 'polypeptide(L)'
;MWVKQSRIKQLFSEPYIKINIILAGVVVAILLYSGIFSTSNSYPIHSYYESATGQTSPSSGLSRAFSEIVRLNFTQAKIYNRYSLQIFSFFAAQLLLRLLFSWLFIAYSKYGNRVVIADITISTAIFIYAFSPFLYFLFEEAANKL
;
A
#
# COMPACT_ATOMS: atom_id res chain seq x y z
N MET A 1 19.83 33.31 -0.77
CA MET A 1 19.22 32.24 0.05
C MET A 1 17.70 32.38 0.20
N TRP A 2 17.12 33.59 0.20
CA TRP A 2 15.68 33.86 0.38
C TRP A 2 14.74 33.42 -0.77
N VAL A 3 15.19 33.44 -2.03
CA VAL A 3 14.35 33.09 -3.20
C VAL A 3 14.01 31.59 -3.27
N LYS A 4 14.86 30.72 -2.70
CA LYS A 4 14.65 29.26 -2.74
C LYS A 4 13.55 28.81 -1.79
N GLN A 5 13.37 29.53 -0.68
CA GLN A 5 12.42 29.20 0.38
C GLN A 5 10.97 29.55 -0.01
N SER A 6 10.77 30.58 -0.83
CA SER A 6 9.44 30.92 -1.36
C SER A 6 8.91 29.88 -2.36
N ARG A 7 9.77 29.38 -3.25
CA ARG A 7 9.41 28.31 -4.19
C ARG A 7 9.05 26.99 -3.49
N ILE A 8 9.76 26.64 -2.42
CA ILE A 8 9.44 25.43 -1.65
C ILE A 8 8.05 25.54 -1.02
N LYS A 9 7.72 26.65 -0.36
CA LYS A 9 6.38 26.88 0.20
C LYS A 9 5.29 26.85 -0.88
N GLN A 10 5.57 27.38 -2.06
CA GLN A 10 4.65 27.38 -3.19
C GLN A 10 4.42 25.95 -3.73
N LEU A 11 5.47 25.12 -3.82
CA LEU A 11 5.37 23.71 -4.22
C LEU A 11 4.56 22.87 -3.22
N PHE A 12 4.77 23.07 -1.92
CA PHE A 12 3.95 22.42 -0.89
C PHE A 12 2.54 22.99 -0.79
N SER A 13 2.20 24.05 -1.53
CA SER A 13 0.85 24.59 -1.61
C SER A 13 0.00 23.87 -2.66
N GLU A 14 0.63 23.24 -3.65
CA GLU A 14 -0.05 22.50 -4.72
C GLU A 14 -0.87 21.33 -4.15
N PRO A 15 -2.19 21.24 -4.44
CA PRO A 15 -3.05 20.20 -3.89
C PRO A 15 -2.54 18.79 -4.19
N TYR A 16 -2.03 18.58 -5.39
CA TYR A 16 -1.52 17.28 -5.83
C TYR A 16 -0.32 16.81 -4.98
N ILE A 17 0.65 17.69 -4.73
CA ILE A 17 1.82 17.37 -3.91
C ILE A 17 1.42 17.09 -2.46
N LYS A 18 0.47 17.85 -1.91
CA LYS A 18 -0.08 17.60 -0.57
C LYS A 18 -0.73 16.22 -0.47
N ILE A 19 -1.56 15.84 -1.44
CA ILE A 19 -2.20 14.53 -1.50
C ILE A 19 -1.12 13.43 -1.54
N ASN A 20 -0.11 13.59 -2.40
CA ASN A 20 0.94 12.60 -2.52
C ASN A 20 1.77 12.42 -1.24
N ILE A 21 2.03 13.50 -0.51
CA ILE A 21 2.71 13.45 0.80
C ILE A 21 1.86 12.73 1.84
N ILE A 22 0.55 13.04 1.92
CA ILE A 22 -0.35 12.38 2.86
C ILE A 22 -0.40 10.88 2.57
N LEU A 23 -0.59 10.50 1.31
CA LEU A 23 -0.63 9.10 0.90
C LEU A 23 0.70 8.38 1.19
N ALA A 24 1.83 9.00 0.85
CA ALA A 24 3.15 8.46 1.19
C ALA A 24 3.32 8.29 2.71
N GLY A 25 2.87 9.26 3.50
CA GLY A 25 2.89 9.21 4.97
C GLY A 25 2.06 8.06 5.54
N VAL A 26 0.86 7.82 4.99
CA VAL A 26 0.02 6.68 5.38
C VAL A 26 0.72 5.35 5.04
N VAL A 27 1.30 5.23 3.85
CA VAL A 27 2.03 4.01 3.45
C VAL A 27 3.24 3.78 4.37
N VAL A 28 4.01 4.83 4.67
CA VAL A 28 5.14 4.73 5.61
C VAL A 28 4.66 4.32 7.00
N ALA A 29 3.55 4.86 7.49
CA ALA A 29 2.99 4.47 8.79
C ALA A 29 2.62 2.97 8.84
N ILE A 30 2.04 2.43 7.76
CA ILE A 30 1.72 1.00 7.64
C ILE A 30 3.00 0.14 7.67
N LEU A 31 4.04 0.54 6.92
CA LEU A 31 5.31 -0.17 6.88
C LEU A 31 6.05 -0.11 8.22
N LEU A 32 6.07 1.05 8.87
CA LEU A 32 6.66 1.24 10.20
C LEU A 32 5.93 0.42 11.26
N TYR A 33 4.61 0.44 11.27
CA TYR A 33 3.81 -0.41 12.15
C TYR A 33 4.21 -1.88 11.99
N SER A 34 4.30 -2.36 10.75
CA SER A 34 4.69 -3.74 10.45
C SER A 34 6.12 -4.06 10.93
N GLY A 35 7.05 -3.12 10.82
CA GLY A 35 8.44 -3.29 11.27
C GLY A 35 8.62 -3.27 12.78
N ILE A 36 7.88 -2.40 13.49
CA ILE A 36 7.98 -2.23 14.95
C ILE A 36 7.34 -3.41 15.68
N PHE A 37 6.17 -3.87 15.23
CA PHE A 37 5.46 -4.97 15.88
C PHE A 37 6.02 -6.32 15.42
N SER A 38 6.80 -6.95 16.30
CA SER A 38 7.45 -8.25 16.12
C SER A 38 6.46 -9.42 16.12
N THR A 39 6.80 -10.45 15.35
CA THR A 39 6.20 -11.80 15.36
C THR A 39 6.50 -12.58 16.65
N SER A 40 6.18 -12.03 17.83
CA SER A 40 6.26 -12.79 19.08
C SER A 40 5.16 -13.86 19.11
N ASN A 41 5.44 -15.00 19.73
CA ASN A 41 4.73 -16.30 19.70
C ASN A 41 3.25 -16.32 20.15
N SER A 42 2.62 -15.15 20.26
CA SER A 42 1.23 -14.97 20.66
C SER A 42 0.65 -13.76 19.91
N TYR A 43 0.45 -13.87 18.60
CA TYR A 43 -0.23 -12.80 17.87
C TYR A 43 -1.68 -12.70 18.35
N PRO A 44 -2.11 -11.56 18.91
CA PRO A 44 -3.38 -11.44 19.63
C PRO A 44 -4.62 -11.41 18.74
N ILE A 45 -4.46 -11.41 17.41
CA ILE A 45 -5.57 -11.31 16.46
C ILE A 45 -5.61 -12.59 15.63
N HIS A 46 -6.48 -13.50 16.06
CA HIS A 46 -6.98 -14.56 15.20
C HIS A 46 -7.94 -13.95 14.19
N SER A 47 -7.95 -14.48 12.96
CA SER A 47 -8.93 -14.07 11.96
C SER A 47 -10.34 -14.36 12.49
N TYR A 48 -11.15 -13.32 12.64
CA TYR A 48 -12.55 -13.46 13.07
C TYR A 48 -13.33 -14.33 12.08
N TYR A 49 -13.05 -14.18 10.79
CA TYR A 49 -13.68 -15.00 9.73
C TYR A 49 -13.31 -16.48 9.92
N GLU A 50 -12.04 -16.79 10.11
CA GLU A 50 -11.58 -18.17 10.34
C GLU A 50 -12.16 -18.76 11.64
N SER A 51 -12.34 -17.93 12.67
CA SER A 51 -12.95 -18.34 13.95
C SER A 51 -14.47 -18.52 13.85
N ALA A 52 -15.14 -17.83 12.92
CA ALA A 52 -16.59 -17.87 12.74
C ALA A 52 -17.06 -18.88 11.67
N THR A 53 -16.26 -19.10 10.62
CA THR A 53 -16.64 -19.93 9.46
C THR A 53 -15.73 -21.15 9.26
N GLY A 54 -14.58 -21.23 9.94
CA GLY A 54 -13.58 -22.28 9.74
C GLY A 54 -12.82 -22.17 8.41
N GLN A 55 -13.04 -21.12 7.63
CA GLN A 55 -12.41 -20.92 6.32
C GLN A 55 -11.30 -19.86 6.39
N THR A 56 -10.20 -20.11 5.67
CA THR A 56 -9.08 -19.17 5.59
C THR A 56 -9.39 -18.05 4.60
N SER A 57 -9.40 -16.80 5.09
CA SER A 57 -9.59 -15.64 4.23
C SER A 57 -8.24 -15.16 3.63
N PRO A 58 -8.23 -14.51 2.46
CA PRO A 58 -7.02 -13.89 1.90
C PRO A 58 -6.36 -12.85 2.83
N SER A 59 -7.10 -12.28 3.79
CA SER A 59 -6.59 -11.32 4.80
C SER A 59 -5.93 -11.97 6.01
N SER A 60 -6.14 -13.27 6.25
CA SER A 60 -5.66 -13.96 7.44
C SER A 60 -4.13 -14.00 7.47
N GLY A 61 -3.51 -13.67 8.61
CA GLY A 61 -2.05 -13.69 8.77
C GLY A 61 -1.28 -12.56 8.06
N LEU A 62 -1.96 -11.63 7.38
CA LEU A 62 -1.33 -10.61 6.54
C LEU A 62 -0.43 -9.65 7.34
N SER A 63 -0.87 -9.19 8.51
CA SER A 63 -0.04 -8.36 9.39
C SER A 63 1.22 -9.09 9.87
N ARG A 64 1.12 -10.40 10.17
CA ARG A 64 2.28 -11.24 10.55
C ARG A 64 3.26 -11.37 9.40
N ALA A 65 2.72 -11.61 8.21
CA ALA A 65 3.51 -11.73 7.00
C ALA A 65 4.24 -10.42 6.68
N PHE A 66 3.59 -9.26 6.83
CA PHE A 66 4.23 -7.95 6.60
C PHE A 66 5.39 -7.70 7.57
N SER A 67 5.24 -8.08 8.85
CA SER A 67 6.34 -8.00 9.82
C SER A 67 7.55 -8.85 9.41
N GLU A 68 7.34 -10.07 8.93
CA GLU A 68 8.41 -10.92 8.41
C GLU A 68 9.03 -10.35 7.12
N ILE A 69 8.23 -9.74 6.23
CA ILE A 69 8.72 -9.11 5.00
C ILE A 69 9.67 -7.96 5.31
N VAL A 70 9.31 -7.10 6.26
CA VAL A 70 10.18 -5.98 6.70
C VAL A 70 11.48 -6.51 7.32
N ARG A 71 11.46 -7.70 7.91
CA ARG A 71 12.64 -8.41 8.46
C ARG A 71 13.40 -9.24 7.43
N LEU A 72 13.05 -9.14 6.15
CA LEU A 72 13.65 -9.89 5.04
C LEU A 72 13.44 -11.41 5.11
N ASN A 73 12.46 -11.89 5.90
CA ASN A 73 12.13 -13.30 6.02
C ASN A 73 10.94 -13.66 5.12
N PHE A 74 11.18 -13.65 3.81
CA PHE A 74 10.14 -13.87 2.80
C PHE A 74 9.55 -15.29 2.85
N THR A 75 10.30 -16.27 3.33
CA THR A 75 9.82 -17.67 3.46
C THR A 75 8.74 -17.76 4.51
N GLN A 76 8.97 -17.22 5.71
CA GLN A 76 7.94 -17.22 6.77
C GLN A 76 6.75 -16.34 6.42
N ALA A 77 6.98 -15.21 5.74
CA ALA A 77 5.90 -14.37 5.25
C ALA A 77 4.91 -15.11 4.33
N LYS A 78 5.43 -15.93 3.40
CA LYS A 78 4.59 -16.75 2.51
C LYS A 78 3.82 -17.84 3.26
N ILE A 79 4.41 -18.40 4.33
CA ILE A 79 3.75 -19.39 5.19
C ILE A 79 2.57 -18.72 5.92
N TYR A 80 2.78 -17.52 6.46
CA TYR A 80 1.71 -16.78 7.14
C TYR A 80 0.61 -16.31 6.19
N ASN A 81 0.96 -15.90 4.98
CA ASN A 81 -0.02 -15.55 3.96
C ASN A 81 0.61 -15.63 2.56
N ARG A 82 0.03 -16.46 1.69
CA ARG A 82 0.53 -16.70 0.31
C ARG A 82 0.54 -15.44 -0.56
N TYR A 83 -0.38 -14.50 -0.32
CA TYR A 83 -0.55 -13.27 -1.10
C TYR A 83 0.19 -12.07 -0.48
N SER A 84 0.81 -12.24 0.69
CA SER A 84 1.46 -11.15 1.44
C SER A 84 2.49 -10.36 0.62
N LEU A 85 3.35 -11.04 -0.15
CA LEU A 85 4.37 -10.36 -0.96
C LEU A 85 3.75 -9.51 -2.06
N GLN A 86 2.70 -9.99 -2.69
CA GLN A 86 1.99 -9.26 -3.74
C GLN A 86 1.38 -7.97 -3.17
N ILE A 87 0.73 -8.05 -2.02
CA ILE A 87 0.07 -6.89 -1.39
C ILE A 87 1.11 -5.94 -0.77
N PHE A 88 2.17 -6.48 -0.17
CA PHE A 88 3.27 -5.67 0.34
C PHE A 88 3.95 -4.90 -0.81
N SER A 89 4.13 -5.56 -1.97
CA SER A 89 4.69 -4.92 -3.16
C SER A 89 3.83 -3.77 -3.67
N PHE A 90 2.50 -3.83 -3.49
CA PHE A 90 1.63 -2.69 -3.78
C PHE A 90 1.97 -1.49 -2.92
N PHE A 91 2.08 -1.65 -1.60
CA PHE A 91 2.44 -0.55 -0.70
C PHE A 91 3.82 0.03 -1.03
N ALA A 92 4.82 -0.84 -1.26
CA ALA A 92 6.14 -0.41 -1.68
C ALA A 92 6.12 0.35 -3.02
N ALA A 93 5.42 -0.18 -4.02
CA ALA A 93 5.26 0.46 -5.33
C ALA A 93 4.52 1.80 -5.21
N GLN A 94 3.45 1.88 -4.42
CA GLN A 94 2.72 3.12 -4.17
C GLN A 94 3.63 4.20 -3.57
N LEU A 95 4.47 3.85 -2.58
CA LEU A 95 5.43 4.80 -2.02
C LEU A 95 6.39 5.35 -3.09
N LEU A 96 6.95 4.47 -3.93
CA LEU A 96 7.83 4.86 -5.02
C LEU A 96 7.12 5.72 -6.07
N LEU A 97 5.87 5.40 -6.41
CA LEU A 97 5.06 6.17 -7.34
C LEU A 97 4.77 7.58 -6.81
N ARG A 98 4.46 7.74 -5.52
CA ARG A 98 4.24 9.07 -4.92
C ARG A 98 5.49 9.93 -5.02
N LEU A 99 6.68 9.36 -4.80
CA LEU A 99 7.95 10.07 -4.97
C LEU A 99 8.22 10.40 -6.44
N LEU A 100 8.09 9.42 -7.33
CA LEU A 100 8.33 9.57 -8.77
C LEU A 100 7.40 10.60 -9.40
N PHE A 101 6.10 10.48 -9.18
CA PHE A 101 5.13 11.37 -9.81
C PHE A 101 5.09 12.76 -9.17
N SER A 102 5.43 12.91 -7.89
CA SER A 102 5.68 14.23 -7.30
C SER A 102 6.89 14.89 -7.94
N TRP A 103 7.98 14.15 -8.16
CA TRP A 103 9.15 14.66 -8.85
C TRP A 103 8.84 15.04 -10.31
N LEU A 104 8.15 14.18 -11.06
CA LEU A 104 7.75 14.45 -12.44
C LEU A 104 6.82 15.66 -12.56
N PHE A 105 5.88 15.83 -11.63
CA PHE A 105 4.98 16.98 -11.62
C PHE A 105 5.73 18.30 -11.44
N ILE A 106 6.75 18.31 -10.58
CA ILE A 106 7.59 19.49 -10.34
C ILE A 106 8.54 19.75 -11.53
N ALA A 107 9.16 18.70 -12.06
CA ALA A 107 10.12 18.80 -13.17
C ALA A 107 9.45 19.19 -14.50
N TYR A 108 8.21 18.74 -14.72
CA TYR A 108 7.48 18.91 -15.97
C TYR A 108 6.13 19.63 -15.77
N SER A 109 6.16 20.80 -15.11
CA SER A 109 4.97 21.58 -14.78
C SER A 109 4.01 21.83 -15.97
N LYS A 110 4.54 21.98 -17.20
CA LYS A 110 3.75 22.13 -18.43
C LYS A 110 2.80 20.95 -18.71
N TYR A 111 3.12 19.75 -18.23
CA TYR A 111 2.37 18.52 -18.48
C TYR A 111 1.65 17.99 -17.24
N GLY A 112 1.42 18.83 -16.22
CA GLY A 112 0.85 18.45 -14.92
C GLY A 112 -0.37 17.53 -15.02
N ASN A 113 -1.36 17.88 -15.86
CA ASN A 113 -2.58 17.06 -16.02
C ASN A 113 -2.28 15.64 -16.55
N ARG A 114 -1.33 15.50 -17.50
CA ARG A 114 -0.95 14.19 -18.04
C ARG A 114 -0.22 13.35 -16.98
N VAL A 115 0.60 14.00 -16.16
CA VAL A 115 1.30 13.35 -15.03
C VAL A 115 0.29 12.81 -14.01
N VAL A 116 -0.74 13.59 -13.67
CA VAL A 116 -1.82 13.17 -12.75
C VAL A 116 -2.63 12.01 -13.33
N ILE A 117 -3.03 12.08 -14.59
CA ILE A 117 -3.79 11.00 -15.24
C ILE A 117 -2.97 9.70 -15.30
N ALA A 118 -1.68 9.80 -15.63
CA ALA A 118 -0.77 8.67 -15.62
C ALA A 118 -0.63 8.05 -14.22
N ASP A 119 -0.47 8.89 -13.18
CA ASP A 119 -0.40 8.42 -11.79
C ASP A 119 -1.65 7.64 -11.38
N ILE A 120 -2.83 8.21 -11.62
CA ILE A 120 -4.11 7.54 -11.32
C ILE A 120 -4.19 6.22 -12.07
N THR A 121 -3.92 6.21 -13.38
CA THR A 121 -4.05 5.02 -14.21
C THR A 121 -3.12 3.90 -13.74
N ILE A 122 -1.84 4.20 -13.50
CA ILE A 122 -0.86 3.22 -13.05
C ILE A 122 -1.19 2.76 -11.63
N SER A 123 -1.54 3.67 -10.72
CA SER A 123 -1.90 3.34 -9.34
C SER A 123 -3.11 2.40 -9.28
N THR A 124 -4.15 2.68 -10.07
CA THR A 124 -5.35 1.84 -10.17
C THR A 124 -5.03 0.48 -10.77
N ALA A 125 -4.21 0.41 -11.83
CA ALA A 125 -3.82 -0.86 -12.44
C ALA A 125 -3.05 -1.77 -11.45
N ILE A 126 -2.10 -1.21 -10.71
CA ILE A 126 -1.34 -1.96 -9.70
C ILE A 126 -2.27 -2.37 -8.54
N PHE A 127 -3.22 -1.52 -8.13
CA PHE A 127 -4.21 -1.88 -7.12
C PHE A 127 -5.02 -3.11 -7.54
N ILE A 128 -5.62 -3.09 -8.73
CA ILE A 128 -6.42 -4.21 -9.26
C ILE A 128 -5.57 -5.48 -9.32
N TYR A 129 -4.33 -5.38 -9.83
CA TYR A 129 -3.43 -6.51 -9.90
C TYR A 129 -3.10 -7.07 -8.51
N ALA A 130 -2.67 -6.23 -7.57
CA ALA A 130 -2.20 -6.67 -6.27
C ALA A 130 -3.31 -7.20 -5.36
N PHE A 131 -4.50 -6.62 -5.45
CA PHE A 131 -5.67 -7.02 -4.65
C PHE A 131 -6.61 -7.99 -5.38
N SER A 132 -6.23 -8.48 -6.57
CA SER A 132 -7.03 -9.47 -7.32
C SER A 132 -7.50 -10.69 -6.49
N PRO A 133 -6.70 -11.28 -5.57
CA PRO A 133 -7.18 -12.41 -4.76
C PRO A 133 -8.31 -12.03 -3.80
N PHE A 134 -8.32 -10.79 -3.31
CA PHE A 134 -9.35 -10.26 -2.42
C PHE A 134 -10.62 -9.91 -3.19
N LEU A 135 -10.45 -9.33 -4.38
CA LEU A 135 -11.56 -9.03 -5.27
C LEU A 135 -12.28 -10.32 -5.69
N TYR A 136 -11.52 -11.35 -6.07
CA TYR A 136 -12.09 -12.66 -6.41
C TYR A 136 -12.91 -13.24 -5.25
N PHE A 137 -12.31 -13.29 -4.05
CA PHE A 137 -12.98 -13.78 -2.85
C PHE A 137 -14.25 -12.98 -2.51
N LEU A 138 -14.21 -11.66 -2.65
CA LEU A 138 -15.37 -10.79 -2.42
C LEU A 138 -16.52 -11.09 -3.38
N PHE A 139 -16.22 -11.24 -4.67
CA PHE A 139 -17.25 -11.52 -5.68
C PHE A 139 -17.83 -12.93 -5.57
N GLU A 140 -17.00 -13.92 -5.21
CA GLU A 140 -17.45 -15.29 -4.95
C GLU A 140 -18.41 -15.36 -3.75
N GLU A 141 -18.03 -14.75 -2.63
CA GLU A 141 -18.88 -14.69 -1.43
C GLU A 141 -20.19 -13.92 -1.69
N ALA A 142 -20.16 -12.85 -2.49
CA ALA A 142 -21.35 -12.10 -2.88
C ALA A 142 -22.28 -12.90 -3.80
N ALA A 143 -21.73 -13.69 -4.72
CA ALA A 143 -22.50 -14.54 -5.61
C ALA A 143 -23.17 -15.71 -4.87
N ASN A 144 -22.50 -16.30 -3.88
CA ASN A 144 -23.03 -17.42 -3.10
C ASN A 144 -24.16 -17.04 -2.12
N LYS A 145 -24.40 -15.74 -1.90
CA LYS A 145 -25.48 -15.23 -1.03
C LYS A 145 -26.73 -14.78 -1.79
N LEU A 146 -26.72 -14.88 -3.11
CA LEU A 146 -27.87 -14.63 -4.00
C LEU A 146 -28.54 -15.95 -4.40
#